data_AF-A0A316RSR5-F1
#
_entry.id   AF-A0A316RSR5-F1
#
_cell.length_a   1.000
_cell.length_b   1.000
_cell.length_c   1.000
_cell.angle_alpha   90.00
_cell.angle_beta   90.00
_cell.angle_gamma   90.00
#
_symmetry.space_group_name_H-M   'P 1'
#
loop_
_entity.id
_entity.type
_entity.pdbx_description
1 polymer ?
#
loop_
_entity_poly.entity_id
_entity_poly.type
_entity_poly.pdbx_seq_one_letter_code
_entity_poly.pdbx_strand_id
1 'polypeptide(L)'
;MTDGSRISDVACALADDLADDERADLLGFLDTDRLVGRFRAGEKHAWHKFWAKSTLYEPMLVELHLYMYDGEEAGDVRALAVVLDRTFEDREEQLRERVEQGRRELEEALLSAQYANQAKTSFLNNMSHDIRTPMNAIIGFTTLAASHVDDEAKVKEYLKKIATSSEHLLSLINDVLDMSRIESGKVKIEQKPLHLPDLLHDMRTIIQPNIVSKQLDFLIDTVDVRDEDIVADKLRLTQVLLNILSNGIKFNRTGGTLSLRIKQVTGAPEGYASYHFIVRDTGIGMTPEFQEHIFESFAREESATSSGVPGTGLGMAITKNIVDLMGGTISVKSAEGQGSEFDVFLTFKLNGEHKVYEKIDQLQGLRVLVADDDTDTCLSITGMLHEIGMRSEWTVSGKEAVIRARHAIEIGEEFYAYIIDWLMPDMNGIETVRRIRQVIGDSKLIIILTAYDWTDIEDEAREAGVTAFCEKPLFMSDLRDILSRPYEVAPAPDETSAPVGFAGKKVLLVEDNELNREIAQEILEEAGFSVRAVCDGQDAVEAVRMSGPGELDLVLMDIQMPVMNGYEATRAIRALGSDFAAELPIFAMTANAFEEDRQRSFEAGMNGHISKPIDAAELLRTLADALG
;
A
#
# COMPACT_ATOMS: atom_id res chain seq x y z
N MET A 1 56.45 -56.17 -21.83
CA MET A 1 56.31 -57.15 -22.92
C MET A 1 57.66 -57.29 -23.61
N THR A 2 58.14 -58.51 -23.79
CA THR A 2 59.40 -58.85 -24.48
C THR A 2 59.20 -58.90 -26.00
N ASP A 3 60.27 -58.61 -26.74
CA ASP A 3 60.43 -58.58 -28.22
C ASP A 3 59.39 -59.35 -29.07
N GLY A 4 58.78 -58.65 -30.04
CA GLY A 4 58.21 -59.27 -31.25
C GLY A 4 56.69 -59.34 -31.42
N SER A 5 55.87 -58.76 -30.54
CA SER A 5 54.40 -58.82 -30.66
C SER A 5 53.85 -57.95 -31.80
N ARG A 6 52.86 -58.42 -32.55
CA ARG A 6 52.13 -57.57 -33.51
C ARG A 6 51.27 -56.57 -32.75
N ILE A 7 51.13 -55.35 -33.28
CA ILE A 7 50.28 -54.29 -32.69
C ILE A 7 48.84 -54.77 -32.51
N SER A 8 48.33 -55.63 -33.41
CA SER A 8 47.01 -56.29 -33.28
C SER A 8 46.86 -57.11 -32.01
N ASP A 9 47.92 -57.79 -31.58
CA ASP A 9 47.90 -58.68 -30.41
C ASP A 9 47.98 -57.86 -29.12
N VAL A 10 48.75 -56.77 -29.15
CA VAL A 10 48.82 -55.78 -28.07
C VAL A 10 47.49 -55.03 -27.93
N ALA A 11 46.84 -54.69 -29.05
CA ALA A 11 45.55 -54.04 -29.08
C ALA A 11 44.44 -54.92 -28.48
N CYS A 12 44.41 -56.21 -28.82
CA CYS A 12 43.47 -57.14 -28.20
C CYS A 12 43.71 -57.27 -26.69
N ALA A 13 44.96 -57.43 -26.27
CA ALA A 13 45.31 -57.59 -24.86
C ALA A 13 44.99 -56.35 -24.01
N LEU A 14 45.12 -55.14 -24.56
CA LEU A 14 44.74 -53.90 -23.87
C LEU A 14 43.23 -53.63 -23.91
N ALA A 15 42.53 -54.17 -24.90
CA ALA A 15 41.09 -53.96 -25.12
C ALA A 15 40.19 -54.90 -24.31
N ASP A 16 40.71 -56.04 -23.84
CA ASP A 16 39.93 -57.06 -23.14
C ASP A 16 39.35 -56.58 -21.79
N ASP A 17 40.00 -55.60 -21.14
CA ASP A 17 39.61 -55.07 -19.82
C ASP A 17 39.02 -53.64 -19.89
N LEU A 18 38.52 -53.18 -21.05
CA LEU A 18 37.94 -51.84 -21.22
C LEU A 18 36.40 -51.83 -21.14
N ALA A 19 35.81 -50.65 -20.90
CA ALA A 19 34.39 -50.43 -21.17
C ALA A 19 34.15 -50.37 -22.69
N ASP A 20 32.94 -50.69 -23.17
CA ASP A 20 32.67 -50.87 -24.60
C ASP A 20 32.95 -49.60 -25.45
N ASP A 21 32.77 -48.43 -24.86
CA ASP A 21 33.09 -47.12 -25.42
C ASP A 21 34.61 -46.89 -25.55
N GLU A 22 35.35 -47.04 -24.44
CA GLU A 22 36.82 -46.91 -24.40
C GLU A 22 37.52 -47.98 -25.27
N ARG A 23 36.91 -49.16 -25.39
CA ARG A 23 37.39 -50.27 -26.21
C ARG A 23 37.36 -49.95 -27.69
N ALA A 24 36.23 -49.40 -28.17
CA ALA A 24 36.07 -49.05 -29.58
C ALA A 24 37.07 -47.95 -29.99
N ASP A 25 37.25 -46.96 -29.12
CA ASP A 25 38.17 -45.85 -29.35
C ASP A 25 39.65 -46.29 -29.34
N LEU A 26 40.06 -47.14 -28.38
CA LEU A 26 41.42 -47.67 -28.34
C LEU A 26 41.72 -48.56 -29.55
N LEU A 27 40.79 -49.45 -29.94
CA LEU A 27 40.96 -50.30 -31.12
C LEU A 27 41.04 -49.48 -32.41
N GLY A 28 40.26 -48.40 -32.52
CA GLY A 28 40.32 -47.47 -33.63
C GLY A 28 41.60 -46.62 -33.66
N PHE A 29 42.23 -46.38 -32.50
CA PHE A 29 43.54 -45.75 -32.39
C PHE A 29 44.69 -46.72 -32.77
N LEU A 30 44.58 -48.00 -32.37
CA LEU A 30 45.59 -49.04 -32.63
C LEU A 30 45.46 -49.75 -33.99
N ASP A 31 44.56 -49.28 -34.85
CA ASP A 31 44.40 -49.79 -36.22
C ASP A 31 45.72 -49.68 -37.01
N THR A 32 46.23 -50.82 -37.47
CA THR A 32 47.56 -50.91 -38.09
C THR A 32 47.63 -50.18 -39.43
N ASP A 33 46.58 -50.23 -40.24
CA ASP A 33 46.55 -49.55 -41.54
C ASP A 33 46.55 -48.03 -41.36
N ARG A 34 45.80 -47.55 -40.36
CA ARG A 34 45.76 -46.14 -39.98
C ARG A 34 47.08 -45.65 -39.40
N LEU A 35 47.71 -46.41 -38.52
CA LEU A 35 49.02 -46.05 -37.93
C LEU A 35 50.13 -46.04 -38.97
N VAL A 36 50.19 -47.05 -39.86
CA VAL A 36 51.15 -47.09 -40.99
C VAL A 36 50.88 -45.94 -41.95
N GLY A 37 49.62 -45.59 -42.20
CA GLY A 37 49.23 -44.42 -42.98
C GLY A 37 49.75 -43.11 -42.39
N ARG A 38 49.56 -42.90 -41.08
CA ARG A 38 50.08 -41.73 -40.33
C ARG A 38 51.61 -41.66 -40.38
N PHE A 39 52.28 -42.81 -40.21
CA PHE A 39 53.74 -42.88 -40.31
C PHE A 39 54.26 -42.50 -41.70
N ARG A 40 53.65 -43.04 -42.77
CA ARG A 40 53.99 -42.69 -44.16
C ARG A 40 53.70 -41.22 -44.49
N ALA A 41 52.75 -40.60 -43.79
CA ALA A 41 52.49 -39.16 -43.87
C ALA A 41 53.49 -38.30 -43.08
N GLY A 42 54.43 -38.91 -42.36
CA GLY A 42 55.52 -38.24 -41.63
C GLY A 42 55.32 -38.12 -40.12
N GLU A 43 54.21 -38.61 -39.56
CA GLU A 43 53.99 -38.61 -38.12
C GLU A 43 54.79 -39.74 -37.44
N LYS A 44 55.71 -39.38 -36.53
CA LYS A 44 56.54 -40.34 -35.79
C LYS A 44 56.03 -40.62 -34.38
N HIS A 45 55.00 -39.92 -33.93
CA HIS A 45 54.45 -40.03 -32.58
C HIS A 45 52.93 -39.91 -32.62
N ALA A 46 52.25 -40.85 -31.98
CA ALA A 46 50.82 -40.80 -31.75
C ALA A 46 50.54 -41.15 -30.28
N TRP A 47 49.49 -40.60 -29.70
CA TRP A 47 49.12 -40.90 -28.34
C TRP A 47 47.61 -40.96 -28.15
N HIS A 48 47.17 -41.67 -27.12
CA HIS A 48 45.76 -41.82 -26.76
C HIS A 48 45.62 -42.03 -25.26
N LYS A 49 44.56 -41.46 -24.66
CA LYS A 49 44.27 -41.54 -23.23
C LYS A 49 42.96 -42.30 -23.05
N PHE A 50 42.92 -43.31 -22.19
CA PHE A 50 41.76 -44.17 -21.98
C PHE A 50 41.70 -44.72 -20.55
N TRP A 51 40.51 -45.10 -20.08
CA TRP A 51 40.32 -45.71 -18.75
C TRP A 51 40.42 -47.23 -18.80
N ALA A 52 41.49 -47.79 -18.22
CA ALA A 52 41.67 -49.23 -18.04
C ALA A 52 40.97 -49.73 -16.77
N LYS A 53 40.16 -50.78 -16.86
CA LYS A 53 39.66 -51.46 -15.64
C LYS A 53 40.78 -52.31 -15.06
N SER A 54 40.83 -52.36 -13.73
CA SER A 54 41.66 -53.31 -13.00
C SER A 54 40.77 -54.21 -12.16
N THR A 55 41.06 -55.51 -12.13
CA THR A 55 40.37 -56.47 -11.25
C THR A 55 40.84 -56.39 -9.79
N LEU A 56 41.97 -55.73 -9.52
CA LEU A 56 42.61 -55.63 -8.20
C LEU A 56 42.69 -54.19 -7.67
N TYR A 57 42.44 -53.18 -8.52
CA TYR A 57 42.54 -51.77 -8.18
C TYR A 57 41.38 -50.96 -8.76
N GLU A 58 41.25 -49.70 -8.36
CA GLU A 58 40.35 -48.75 -9.01
C GLU A 58 40.72 -48.54 -10.48
N PRO A 59 39.78 -48.10 -11.34
CA PRO A 59 40.06 -47.79 -12.74
C PRO A 59 41.28 -46.86 -12.87
N MET A 60 42.17 -47.20 -13.79
CA MET A 60 43.41 -46.49 -14.04
C MET A 60 43.28 -45.68 -15.33
N LEU A 61 43.66 -44.42 -15.28
CA LEU A 61 43.72 -43.57 -16.45
C LEU A 61 45.08 -43.73 -17.11
N VAL A 62 45.07 -44.30 -18.32
CA VAL A 62 46.28 -44.68 -19.03
C VAL A 62 46.50 -43.75 -20.21
N GLU A 63 47.71 -43.24 -20.36
CA GLU A 63 48.16 -42.52 -21.53
C GLU A 63 49.17 -43.39 -22.31
N LEU A 64 48.77 -43.82 -23.51
CA LEU A 64 49.58 -44.65 -24.40
C LEU A 64 50.23 -43.77 -25.46
N HIS A 65 51.56 -43.77 -25.50
CA HIS A 65 52.35 -43.14 -26.56
C HIS A 65 52.97 -44.20 -27.47
N LEU A 66 52.86 -44.01 -28.78
CA LEU A 66 53.45 -44.83 -29.82
C LEU A 66 54.48 -44.01 -30.59
N TYR A 67 55.76 -44.38 -30.46
CA TYR A 67 56.85 -43.79 -31.23
C TYR A 67 57.21 -44.73 -32.40
N MET A 68 56.87 -44.33 -33.62
CA MET A 68 57.02 -45.13 -34.83
C MET A 68 58.34 -44.85 -35.54
N TYR A 69 59.01 -45.90 -36.02
CA TYR A 69 60.30 -45.82 -36.71
C TYR A 69 60.44 -46.93 -37.76
N ASP A 70 61.35 -46.72 -38.71
CA ASP A 70 61.65 -47.70 -39.76
C ASP A 70 62.31 -48.97 -39.17
N GLY A 71 61.80 -50.14 -39.57
CA GLY A 71 62.36 -51.44 -39.19
C GLY A 71 63.64 -51.80 -39.95
N GLU A 72 64.22 -52.94 -39.61
CA GLU A 72 65.47 -53.44 -40.22
C GLU A 72 65.28 -53.94 -41.66
N GLU A 73 64.05 -54.31 -42.03
CA GLU A 73 63.67 -54.68 -43.41
C GLU A 73 62.97 -53.51 -44.11
N ALA A 74 63.27 -53.34 -45.41
CA ALA A 74 62.70 -52.26 -46.20
C ALA A 74 61.17 -52.37 -46.29
N GLY A 75 60.46 -51.43 -45.66
CA GLY A 75 58.99 -51.37 -45.60
C GLY A 75 58.38 -51.84 -44.27
N ASP A 76 59.19 -52.32 -43.32
CA ASP A 76 58.76 -52.64 -41.96
C ASP A 76 58.63 -51.36 -41.11
N VAL A 77 57.59 -51.26 -40.30
CA VAL A 77 57.34 -50.14 -39.38
C VAL A 77 57.25 -50.71 -37.97
N ARG A 78 58.17 -50.31 -37.10
CA ARG A 78 58.17 -50.69 -35.69
C ARG A 78 57.68 -49.52 -34.84
N ALA A 79 57.05 -49.83 -33.71
CA ALA A 79 56.59 -48.84 -32.75
C ALA A 79 57.07 -49.17 -31.33
N LEU A 80 57.63 -48.18 -30.64
CA LEU A 80 57.86 -48.25 -29.20
C LEU A 80 56.61 -47.73 -28.48
N ALA A 81 55.95 -48.60 -27.72
CA ALA A 81 54.82 -48.25 -26.88
C ALA A 81 55.29 -47.86 -25.47
N VAL A 82 54.95 -46.65 -25.04
CA VAL A 82 55.17 -46.16 -23.67
C VAL A 82 53.80 -45.97 -23.02
N VAL A 83 53.58 -46.63 -21.89
CA VAL A 83 52.33 -46.58 -21.12
C VAL A 83 52.60 -45.77 -19.86
N LEU A 84 51.87 -44.67 -19.68
CA LEU A 84 51.96 -43.81 -18.50
C LEU A 84 50.66 -43.91 -17.69
N ASP A 85 50.79 -44.07 -16.38
CA ASP A 85 49.67 -43.95 -15.44
C ASP A 85 49.47 -42.47 -15.11
N ARG A 86 48.31 -41.92 -15.49
CA ARG A 86 47.89 -40.53 -15.26
C ARG A 86 46.79 -40.41 -14.21
N THR A 87 46.45 -41.50 -13.52
CA THR A 87 45.36 -41.55 -12.54
C THR A 87 45.59 -40.58 -11.39
N PHE A 88 46.83 -40.47 -10.92
CA PHE A 88 47.17 -39.57 -9.82
C PHE A 88 47.04 -38.09 -10.24
N GLU A 89 47.55 -37.73 -11.40
CA GLU A 89 47.54 -36.35 -11.91
C GLU A 89 46.11 -35.87 -12.21
N ASP A 90 45.29 -36.71 -12.83
CA ASP A 90 43.89 -36.41 -13.15
C ASP A 90 43.04 -36.23 -11.88
N ARG A 91 43.25 -37.11 -10.87
CA ARG A 91 42.60 -36.96 -9.56
C ARG A 91 43.06 -35.71 -8.83
N GLU A 92 44.35 -35.37 -8.90
CA GLU A 92 44.88 -34.16 -8.28
C GLU A 92 44.30 -32.90 -8.92
N GLU A 93 44.14 -32.89 -10.25
CA GLU A 93 43.50 -31.80 -11.00
C GLU A 93 42.02 -31.65 -10.64
N GLN A 94 41.24 -32.76 -10.66
CA GLN A 94 39.84 -32.75 -10.24
C GLN A 94 39.65 -32.32 -8.78
N LEU A 95 40.54 -32.75 -7.88
CA LEU A 95 40.51 -32.33 -6.49
C LEU A 95 40.81 -30.83 -6.35
N ARG A 96 41.79 -30.31 -7.10
CA ARG A 96 42.11 -28.87 -7.10
C ARG A 96 40.93 -28.05 -7.60
N GLU A 97 40.27 -28.46 -8.68
CA GLU A 97 39.09 -27.77 -9.21
C GLU A 97 37.95 -27.75 -8.19
N ARG A 98 37.64 -28.89 -7.55
CA ARG A 98 36.60 -28.97 -6.51
C ARG A 98 36.93 -28.13 -5.28
N VAL A 99 38.20 -28.11 -4.85
CA VAL A 99 38.67 -27.29 -3.73
C VAL A 99 38.56 -25.81 -4.08
N GLU A 100 38.95 -25.40 -5.28
CA GLU A 100 38.89 -24.01 -5.71
C GLU A 100 37.44 -23.53 -5.88
N GLN A 101 36.56 -24.37 -6.41
CA GLN A 101 35.13 -24.06 -6.49
C GLN A 101 34.51 -23.92 -5.09
N GLY A 102 34.76 -24.88 -4.19
CA GLY A 102 34.29 -24.80 -2.80
C GLY A 102 34.88 -23.61 -2.05
N ARG A 103 36.13 -23.22 -2.33
CA ARG A 103 36.77 -22.02 -1.78
C ARG A 103 36.06 -20.75 -2.23
N ARG A 104 35.68 -20.64 -3.51
CA ARG A 104 34.93 -19.48 -4.03
C ARG A 104 33.55 -19.38 -3.40
N GLU A 105 32.80 -20.48 -3.35
CA GLU A 105 31.47 -20.51 -2.71
C GLU A 105 31.56 -20.13 -1.22
N LEU A 106 32.60 -20.61 -0.52
CA LEU A 106 32.84 -20.26 0.88
C LEU A 106 33.26 -18.79 1.04
N GLU A 107 34.10 -18.25 0.14
CA GLU A 107 34.51 -16.85 0.16
C GLU A 107 33.33 -15.91 -0.09
N GLU A 108 32.45 -16.22 -1.04
CA GLU A 108 31.22 -15.48 -1.31
C GLU A 108 30.27 -15.53 -0.10
N ALA A 109 30.05 -16.72 0.47
CA ALA A 109 29.23 -16.88 1.67
C ALA A 109 29.81 -16.14 2.89
N LEU A 110 31.15 -16.17 3.06
CA LEU A 110 31.84 -15.47 4.14
C LEU A 110 31.73 -13.95 3.97
N LEU A 111 31.95 -13.44 2.76
CA LEU A 111 31.80 -12.01 2.46
C LEU A 111 30.36 -11.57 2.74
N SER A 112 29.36 -12.30 2.25
CA SER A 112 27.94 -12.02 2.52
C SER A 112 27.64 -12.00 4.03
N ALA A 113 28.12 -13.00 4.77
CA ALA A 113 27.93 -13.07 6.21
C ALA A 113 28.66 -11.94 6.96
N GLN A 114 29.85 -11.56 6.53
CA GLN A 114 30.62 -10.45 7.11
C GLN A 114 29.92 -9.11 6.85
N TYR A 115 29.45 -8.85 5.62
CA TYR A 115 28.67 -7.67 5.29
C TYR A 115 27.40 -7.59 6.15
N ALA A 116 26.65 -8.68 6.29
CA ALA A 116 25.46 -8.73 7.14
C ALA A 116 25.77 -8.44 8.62
N ASN A 117 26.87 -8.98 9.15
CA ASN A 117 27.24 -8.80 10.54
C ASN A 117 27.78 -7.38 10.82
N GLN A 118 28.50 -6.80 9.85
CA GLN A 118 28.99 -5.44 9.92
C GLN A 118 27.83 -4.43 9.82
N ALA A 119 26.85 -4.66 8.93
CA ALA A 119 25.60 -3.90 8.86
C ALA A 119 24.83 -3.97 10.19
N LYS A 120 24.71 -5.15 10.81
CA LYS A 120 24.07 -5.32 12.12
C LYS A 120 24.77 -4.57 13.26
N THR A 121 26.10 -4.47 13.21
CA THR A 121 26.88 -3.74 14.22
C THR A 121 26.73 -2.23 14.04
N SER A 122 26.81 -1.75 12.79
CA SER A 122 26.54 -0.34 12.45
C SER A 122 25.10 0.05 12.82
N PHE A 123 24.14 -0.85 12.63
CA PHE A 123 22.75 -0.71 13.06
C PHE A 123 22.65 -0.42 14.56
N LEU A 124 23.18 -1.29 15.42
CA LEU A 124 23.07 -1.12 16.88
C LEU A 124 23.71 0.19 17.36
N ASN A 125 24.80 0.60 16.72
CA ASN A 125 25.49 1.86 17.04
C ASN A 125 24.66 3.09 16.63
N ASN A 126 24.13 3.11 15.40
CA ASN A 126 23.30 4.21 14.89
C ASN A 126 21.98 4.30 15.66
N MET A 127 21.32 3.17 15.92
CA MET A 127 20.14 3.07 16.78
C MET A 127 20.37 3.63 18.17
N SER A 128 21.47 3.26 18.80
CA SER A 128 21.80 3.75 20.14
C SER A 128 21.95 5.28 20.15
N HIS A 129 22.44 5.87 19.05
CA HIS A 129 22.53 7.31 18.89
C HIS A 129 21.15 7.96 18.65
N ASP A 130 20.35 7.38 17.76
CA ASP A 130 19.05 7.89 17.36
C ASP A 130 17.99 7.74 18.46
N ILE A 131 18.12 6.76 19.34
CA ILE A 131 17.34 6.63 20.58
C ILE A 131 17.83 7.65 21.63
N ARG A 132 19.15 7.84 21.75
CA ARG A 132 19.73 8.71 22.79
C ARG A 132 19.42 10.18 22.58
N THR A 133 19.33 10.64 21.33
CA THR A 133 19.06 12.05 20.99
C THR A 133 17.69 12.54 21.50
N PRO A 134 16.54 11.93 21.13
CA PRO A 134 15.25 12.33 21.67
C PRO A 134 15.14 12.06 23.17
N MET A 135 15.74 10.99 23.69
CA MET A 135 15.77 10.71 25.13
C MET A 135 16.47 11.83 25.91
N ASN A 136 17.64 12.29 25.44
CA ASN A 136 18.36 13.41 26.06
C ASN A 136 17.60 14.73 25.94
N ALA A 137 16.88 14.96 24.85
CA ALA A 137 16.02 16.12 24.68
C ALA A 137 14.87 16.10 25.71
N ILE A 138 14.21 14.96 25.91
CA ILE A 138 13.17 14.77 26.93
C ILE A 138 13.74 15.05 28.32
N ILE A 139 14.87 14.44 28.69
CA ILE A 139 15.52 14.66 30.00
C ILE A 139 15.89 16.13 30.18
N GLY A 140 16.48 16.75 29.15
CA GLY A 140 16.92 18.14 29.17
C GLY A 140 15.75 19.12 29.33
N PHE A 141 14.72 19.00 28.50
CA PHE A 141 13.54 19.87 28.58
C PHE A 141 12.72 19.62 29.84
N THR A 142 12.69 18.39 30.37
CA THR A 142 12.06 18.11 31.67
C THR A 142 12.82 18.82 32.79
N THR A 143 14.15 18.81 32.76
CA THR A 143 14.99 19.53 33.75
C THR A 143 14.83 21.04 33.64
N LEU A 144 14.76 21.57 32.42
CA LEU A 144 14.54 22.99 32.15
C LEU A 144 13.14 23.44 32.58
N ALA A 145 12.10 22.64 32.31
CA ALA A 145 10.74 22.90 32.77
C ALA A 145 10.67 22.90 34.31
N ALA A 146 11.30 21.93 34.97
CA ALA A 146 11.38 21.89 36.44
C ALA A 146 12.15 23.07 37.04
N SER A 147 13.07 23.69 36.29
CA SER A 147 13.84 24.86 36.74
C SER A 147 13.14 26.21 36.45
N HIS A 148 12.13 26.22 35.57
CA HIS A 148 11.41 27.41 35.13
C HIS A 148 9.90 27.27 35.36
N VAL A 149 9.49 26.58 36.42
CA VAL A 149 8.07 26.29 36.73
C VAL A 149 7.22 27.56 36.82
N ASP A 150 7.82 28.68 37.22
CA ASP A 150 7.14 29.97 37.36
C ASP A 150 6.95 30.73 36.02
N ASP A 151 7.54 30.24 34.91
CA ASP A 151 7.44 30.85 33.57
C ASP A 151 6.56 29.97 32.66
N GLU A 152 5.24 30.21 32.71
CA GLU A 152 4.23 29.41 32.01
C GLU A 152 4.48 29.30 30.50
N ALA A 153 4.97 30.36 29.87
CA ALA A 153 5.22 30.39 28.43
C ALA A 153 6.38 29.45 28.05
N LYS A 154 7.48 29.47 28.81
CA LYS A 154 8.61 28.56 28.58
C LYS A 154 8.25 27.11 28.92
N VAL A 155 7.49 26.89 29.99
CA VAL A 155 7.05 25.53 30.37
C VAL A 155 6.19 24.93 29.26
N LYS A 156 5.22 25.67 28.71
CA LYS A 156 4.43 25.22 27.55
C LYS A 156 5.30 24.89 26.34
N GLU A 157 6.30 25.71 26.04
CA GLU A 157 7.23 25.43 24.93
C GLU A 157 8.05 24.14 25.18
N TYR A 158 8.56 23.95 26.40
CA TYR A 158 9.31 22.74 26.76
C TYR A 158 8.44 21.49 26.74
N LEU A 159 7.19 21.56 27.24
CA LEU A 159 6.23 20.46 27.16
C LEU A 159 5.94 20.08 25.71
N LYS A 160 5.78 21.06 24.81
CA LYS A 160 5.62 20.78 23.37
C LYS A 160 6.83 20.05 22.80
N LYS A 161 8.06 20.49 23.12
CA LYS A 161 9.29 19.81 22.67
C LYS A 161 9.46 18.41 23.26
N ILE A 162 9.02 18.18 24.50
CA ILE A 162 8.98 16.86 25.13
C ILE A 162 8.01 15.95 24.39
N ALA A 163 6.80 16.42 24.08
CA ALA A 163 5.80 15.65 23.35
C ALA A 163 6.33 15.21 21.97
N THR A 164 6.83 16.16 21.16
CA THR A 164 7.40 15.85 19.84
C THR A 164 8.60 14.88 19.92
N SER A 165 9.46 15.02 20.94
CA SER A 165 10.58 14.09 21.13
C SER A 165 10.13 12.69 21.55
N SER A 166 9.03 12.60 22.32
CA SER A 166 8.46 11.33 22.78
C SER A 166 7.79 10.57 21.64
N GLU A 167 7.04 11.27 20.78
CA GLU A 167 6.46 10.70 19.55
C GLU A 167 7.54 10.14 18.63
N HIS A 168 8.62 10.90 18.41
CA HIS A 168 9.75 10.43 17.60
C HIS A 168 10.40 9.18 18.21
N LEU A 169 10.64 9.17 19.52
CA LEU A 169 11.21 7.99 20.21
C LEU A 169 10.29 6.76 20.09
N LEU A 170 8.97 6.95 20.21
CA LEU A 170 8.01 5.86 20.08
C LEU A 170 8.00 5.30 18.64
N SER A 171 8.02 6.17 17.64
CA SER A 171 8.14 5.77 16.22
C SER A 171 9.42 4.96 15.98
N LEU A 172 10.55 5.43 16.51
CA LEU A 172 11.84 4.73 16.44
C LEU A 172 11.76 3.33 17.04
N ILE A 173 11.15 3.18 18.22
CA ILE A 173 11.00 1.88 18.88
C ILE A 173 10.09 0.96 18.05
N ASN A 174 8.98 1.48 17.52
CA ASN A 174 8.06 0.71 16.71
C ASN A 174 8.72 0.21 15.41
N ASP A 175 9.48 1.05 14.71
CA ASP A 175 10.22 0.65 13.50
C ASP A 175 11.17 -0.54 13.78
N VAL A 176 11.84 -0.52 14.94
CA VAL A 176 12.77 -1.58 15.35
C VAL A 176 12.04 -2.87 15.68
N LEU A 177 10.92 -2.76 16.39
CA LEU A 177 10.10 -3.91 16.74
C LEU A 177 9.49 -4.54 15.49
N ASP A 178 9.03 -3.73 14.54
CA ASP A 178 8.53 -4.21 13.25
C ASP A 178 9.64 -4.91 12.46
N MET A 179 10.83 -4.31 12.33
CA MET A 179 11.95 -4.96 11.65
C MET A 179 12.35 -6.29 12.33
N SER A 180 12.40 -6.32 13.67
CA SER A 180 12.69 -7.55 14.41
C SER A 180 11.63 -8.64 14.20
N ARG A 181 10.35 -8.26 14.11
CA ARG A 181 9.26 -9.19 13.81
C ARG A 181 9.34 -9.71 12.37
N ILE A 182 9.72 -8.85 11.43
CA ILE A 182 9.91 -9.20 10.01
C ILE A 182 11.08 -10.20 9.87
N GLU A 183 12.26 -9.89 10.40
CA GLU A 183 13.45 -10.77 10.32
C GLU A 183 13.23 -12.12 11.00
N SER A 184 12.46 -12.15 12.09
CA SER A 184 12.14 -13.41 12.77
C SER A 184 11.04 -14.22 12.10
N GLY A 185 10.49 -13.75 10.97
CA GLY A 185 9.40 -14.40 10.23
C GLY A 185 8.09 -14.48 11.01
N LYS A 186 7.92 -13.65 12.05
CA LYS A 186 6.75 -13.68 12.93
C LYS A 186 5.61 -12.79 12.44
N VAL A 187 5.85 -11.94 11.45
CA VAL A 187 4.78 -11.14 10.84
C VAL A 187 3.86 -12.06 10.05
N LYS A 188 2.58 -12.08 10.42
CA LYS A 188 1.51 -12.72 9.67
C LYS A 188 0.63 -11.62 9.09
N ILE A 189 0.27 -11.75 7.82
CA ILE A 189 -0.69 -10.86 7.15
C ILE A 189 -2.09 -11.31 7.57
N GLU A 190 -2.85 -10.41 8.18
CA GLU A 190 -4.25 -10.67 8.55
C GLU A 190 -5.16 -10.44 7.34
N GLN A 191 -5.86 -11.48 6.91
CA GLN A 191 -6.76 -11.41 5.76
C GLN A 191 -8.17 -11.04 6.25
N LYS A 192 -8.54 -9.75 6.15
CA LYS A 192 -9.85 -9.23 6.57
C LYS A 192 -10.54 -8.48 5.41
N PRO A 193 -11.88 -8.44 5.38
CA PRO A 193 -12.61 -7.54 4.50
C PRO A 193 -12.14 -6.09 4.65
N LEU A 194 -11.90 -5.43 3.52
CA LEU A 194 -11.46 -4.06 3.40
C LEU A 194 -12.21 -3.39 2.25
N HIS A 195 -12.86 -2.28 2.54
CA HIS A 195 -13.38 -1.36 1.53
C HIS A 195 -12.29 -0.33 1.19
N LEU A 196 -11.85 -0.28 -0.07
CA LEU A 196 -10.75 0.57 -0.52
C LEU A 196 -11.01 2.09 -0.35
N PRO A 197 -12.24 2.61 -0.59
CA PRO A 197 -12.58 4.00 -0.30
C PRO A 197 -12.30 4.42 1.16
N ASP A 198 -12.70 3.60 2.14
CA ASP A 198 -12.48 3.89 3.56
C ASP A 198 -10.98 4.03 3.89
N LEU A 199 -10.14 3.16 3.30
CA LEU A 199 -8.70 3.24 3.47
C LEU A 199 -8.14 4.58 2.97
N LEU A 200 -8.60 5.04 1.81
CA LEU A 200 -8.14 6.31 1.23
C LEU A 200 -8.62 7.51 2.04
N HIS A 201 -9.85 7.47 2.53
CA HIS A 201 -10.38 8.48 3.42
C HIS A 201 -9.54 8.59 4.70
N ASP A 202 -9.29 7.47 5.39
CA ASP A 202 -8.45 7.41 6.58
C ASP A 202 -7.05 8.00 6.32
N MET A 203 -6.43 7.61 5.20
CA MET A 203 -5.11 8.10 4.83
C MET A 203 -5.08 9.60 4.57
N ARG A 204 -6.10 10.13 3.88
CA ARG A 204 -6.22 11.57 3.63
C ARG A 204 -6.34 12.32 4.95
N THR A 205 -7.20 11.87 5.87
CA THR A 205 -7.37 12.47 7.20
C THR A 205 -6.07 12.50 8.01
N ILE A 206 -5.26 11.44 7.95
CA ILE A 206 -3.96 11.37 8.65
C ILE A 206 -2.93 12.33 8.03
N ILE A 207 -2.92 12.48 6.71
CA ILE A 207 -1.88 13.21 5.98
C ILE A 207 -2.20 14.70 5.84
N GLN A 208 -3.48 15.07 5.77
CA GLN A 208 -3.94 16.43 5.46
C GLN A 208 -3.31 17.52 6.34
N PRO A 209 -3.21 17.37 7.68
CA PRO A 209 -2.60 18.41 8.52
C PRO A 209 -1.13 18.66 8.16
N ASN A 210 -0.39 17.61 7.80
CA ASN A 210 1.02 17.69 7.42
C ASN A 210 1.18 18.39 6.06
N ILE A 211 0.31 18.09 5.09
CA ILE A 211 0.28 18.73 3.77
C ILE A 211 0.07 20.23 3.90
N VAL A 212 -0.95 20.64 4.67
CA VAL A 212 -1.26 22.06 4.92
C VAL A 212 -0.10 22.75 5.63
N SER A 213 0.49 22.11 6.66
CA SER A 213 1.62 22.67 7.41
C SER A 213 2.85 22.91 6.54
N LYS A 214 3.07 22.08 5.52
CA LYS A 214 4.18 22.16 4.57
C LYS A 214 3.85 22.96 3.30
N GLN A 215 2.60 23.42 3.17
CA GLN A 215 2.07 24.12 1.99
C GLN A 215 2.31 23.32 0.71
N LEU A 216 1.92 22.05 0.73
CA LEU A 216 1.98 21.17 -0.44
C LEU A 216 0.60 21.02 -1.06
N ASP A 217 0.56 20.77 -2.35
CA ASP A 217 -0.66 20.31 -3.02
C ASP A 217 -0.72 18.79 -2.93
N PHE A 218 -1.89 18.25 -2.55
CA PHE A 218 -2.09 16.81 -2.42
C PHE A 218 -3.27 16.34 -3.26
N LEU A 219 -3.04 15.35 -4.12
CA LEU A 219 -4.02 14.81 -5.06
C LEU A 219 -4.16 13.30 -4.87
N ILE A 220 -5.40 12.80 -4.80
CA ILE A 220 -5.67 11.36 -4.81
C ILE A 220 -6.63 11.06 -5.96
N ASP A 221 -6.20 10.17 -6.86
CA ASP A 221 -6.98 9.75 -8.03
C ASP A 221 -7.12 8.24 -8.12
N THR A 222 -8.22 7.78 -8.69
CA THR A 222 -8.49 6.38 -9.03
C THR A 222 -8.75 6.25 -10.53
N VAL A 223 -8.19 5.21 -11.14
CA VAL A 223 -8.37 4.92 -12.57
C VAL A 223 -8.81 3.47 -12.75
N ASP A 224 -9.99 3.29 -13.34
CA ASP A 224 -10.58 1.98 -13.68
C ASP A 224 -10.73 1.02 -12.47
N VAL A 225 -10.83 1.56 -11.25
CA VAL A 225 -11.05 0.75 -10.05
C VAL A 225 -12.52 0.30 -10.00
N ARG A 226 -12.74 -0.99 -10.23
CA ARG A 226 -14.07 -1.63 -10.21
C ARG A 226 -14.33 -2.39 -8.93
N ASP A 227 -13.30 -3.08 -8.44
CA ASP A 227 -13.39 -3.89 -7.24
C ASP A 227 -12.95 -3.07 -6.04
N GLU A 228 -13.92 -2.60 -5.28
CA GLU A 228 -13.68 -1.77 -4.09
C GLU A 228 -13.57 -2.62 -2.82
N ASP A 229 -14.20 -3.80 -2.81
CA ASP A 229 -14.26 -4.72 -1.67
C ASP A 229 -13.24 -5.85 -1.82
N ILE A 230 -12.14 -5.75 -1.09
CA ILE A 230 -11.02 -6.70 -1.14
C ILE A 230 -10.78 -7.34 0.22
N VAL A 231 -10.02 -8.42 0.23
CA VAL A 231 -9.50 -9.04 1.45
C VAL A 231 -8.03 -8.66 1.56
N ALA A 232 -7.70 -7.87 2.57
CA ALA A 232 -6.37 -7.34 2.79
C ALA A 232 -6.11 -7.09 4.28
N ASP A 233 -4.84 -6.92 4.62
CA ASP A 233 -4.44 -6.42 5.94
C ASP A 233 -4.44 -4.89 5.92
N LYS A 234 -5.55 -4.29 6.40
CA LYS A 234 -5.72 -2.83 6.44
C LYS A 234 -4.50 -2.14 7.06
N LEU A 235 -4.07 -2.61 8.22
CA LEU A 235 -2.97 -1.99 8.98
C LEU A 235 -1.66 -1.98 8.18
N ARG A 236 -1.32 -3.11 7.56
CA ARG A 236 -0.07 -3.24 6.80
C ARG A 236 -0.11 -2.48 5.48
N LEU A 237 -1.24 -2.45 4.81
CA LEU A 237 -1.42 -1.64 3.60
C LEU A 237 -1.35 -0.15 3.91
N THR A 238 -2.03 0.32 4.97
CA THR A 238 -1.92 1.69 5.46
C THR A 238 -0.47 2.04 5.79
N GLN A 239 0.27 1.15 6.47
CA GLN A 239 1.67 1.36 6.82
C GLN A 239 2.57 1.54 5.58
N VAL A 240 2.40 0.69 4.56
CA VAL A 240 3.14 0.79 3.29
C VAL A 240 2.93 2.15 2.65
N LEU A 241 1.67 2.57 2.50
CA LEU A 241 1.32 3.80 1.81
C LEU A 241 1.72 5.05 2.61
N LEU A 242 1.50 5.06 3.94
CA LEU A 242 1.93 6.16 4.82
C LEU A 242 3.44 6.33 4.83
N ASN A 243 4.22 5.24 4.80
CA ASN A 243 5.67 5.33 4.75
C ASN A 243 6.14 6.04 3.47
N ILE A 244 5.54 5.73 2.32
CA ILE A 244 5.89 6.36 1.05
C ILE A 244 5.42 7.82 1.02
N LEU A 245 4.16 8.08 1.39
CA LEU A 245 3.58 9.44 1.38
C LEU A 245 4.28 10.37 2.37
N SER A 246 4.58 9.90 3.58
CA SER A 246 5.29 10.71 4.58
C SER A 246 6.71 11.07 4.13
N ASN A 247 7.40 10.20 3.39
CA ASN A 247 8.66 10.55 2.75
C ASN A 247 8.45 11.61 1.66
N GLY A 248 7.43 11.45 0.83
CA GLY A 248 7.03 12.44 -0.17
C GLY A 248 6.74 13.83 0.43
N ILE A 249 6.27 13.92 1.68
CA ILE A 249 6.05 15.18 2.41
C ILE A 249 7.36 15.71 3.01
N LYS A 250 8.15 14.83 3.65
CA LYS A 250 9.39 15.20 4.34
C LYS A 250 10.42 15.79 3.37
N PHE A 251 10.54 15.22 2.18
CA PHE A 251 11.54 15.57 1.17
C PHE A 251 11.00 16.44 0.03
N ASN A 252 9.76 16.95 0.15
CA ASN A 252 9.22 17.92 -0.78
C ASN A 252 9.69 19.35 -0.50
N ARG A 253 9.58 20.19 -1.52
CA ARG A 253 9.74 21.64 -1.44
C ARG A 253 8.39 22.31 -1.15
N THR A 254 8.41 23.46 -0.48
CA THR A 254 7.21 24.29 -0.28
C THR A 254 6.57 24.64 -1.62
N GLY A 255 5.25 24.49 -1.74
CA GLY A 255 4.51 24.65 -2.99
C GLY A 255 4.72 23.52 -4.01
N GLY A 256 5.31 22.40 -3.58
CA GLY A 256 5.41 21.18 -4.38
C GLY A 256 4.11 20.37 -4.35
N THR A 257 3.99 19.44 -5.29
CA THR A 257 2.85 18.53 -5.41
C THR A 257 3.24 17.13 -4.91
N LEU A 258 2.28 16.47 -4.27
CA LEU A 258 2.30 15.05 -3.94
C LEU A 258 1.01 14.43 -4.49
N SER A 259 1.09 13.29 -5.17
CA SER A 259 -0.08 12.58 -5.66
C SER A 259 -0.04 11.09 -5.36
N LEU A 260 -1.22 10.51 -5.08
CA LEU A 260 -1.46 9.08 -4.97
C LEU A 260 -2.47 8.69 -6.04
N ARG A 261 -2.06 7.87 -7.01
CA ARG A 261 -2.94 7.33 -8.04
C ARG A 261 -3.08 5.82 -7.88
N ILE A 262 -4.31 5.33 -7.87
CA ILE A 262 -4.59 3.89 -7.81
C ILE A 262 -5.18 3.44 -9.13
N LYS A 263 -4.56 2.44 -9.75
CA LYS A 263 -5.07 1.83 -10.97
C LYS A 263 -5.37 0.36 -10.74
N GLN A 264 -6.52 -0.12 -11.19
CA GLN A 264 -6.75 -1.56 -11.25
C GLN A 264 -6.22 -2.11 -12.58
N VAL A 265 -5.35 -3.12 -12.50
CA VAL A 265 -4.67 -3.71 -13.66
C VAL A 265 -5.41 -4.98 -14.11
N THR A 266 -5.54 -5.14 -15.42
CA THR A 266 -6.16 -6.34 -16.01
C THR A 266 -5.23 -7.56 -15.95
N GLY A 267 -5.80 -8.77 -15.88
CA GLY A 267 -5.04 -10.03 -15.90
C GLY A 267 -4.85 -10.71 -14.54
N ALA A 268 -5.59 -10.27 -13.51
CA ALA A 268 -5.62 -10.97 -12.22
C ALA A 268 -6.30 -12.36 -12.33
N PRO A 269 -5.92 -13.34 -11.50
CA PRO A 269 -6.61 -14.63 -11.41
C PRO A 269 -8.09 -14.49 -11.04
N GLU A 270 -8.90 -15.49 -11.39
CA GLU A 270 -10.33 -15.51 -11.03
C GLU A 270 -10.53 -15.38 -9.50
N GLY A 271 -11.37 -14.43 -9.08
CA GLY A 271 -11.59 -14.11 -7.66
C GLY A 271 -10.52 -13.22 -7.02
N TYR A 272 -9.59 -12.65 -7.81
CA TYR A 272 -8.57 -11.70 -7.39
C TYR A 272 -8.57 -10.45 -8.27
N ALA A 273 -8.10 -9.34 -7.71
CA ALA A 273 -7.85 -8.10 -8.44
C ALA A 273 -6.43 -7.59 -8.14
N SER A 274 -5.75 -7.10 -9.19
CA SER A 274 -4.41 -6.52 -9.10
C SER A 274 -4.49 -5.00 -9.16
N TYR A 275 -3.78 -4.33 -8.26
CA TYR A 275 -3.78 -2.88 -8.11
C TYR A 275 -2.36 -2.36 -8.21
N HIS A 276 -2.23 -1.22 -8.88
CA HIS A 276 -1.01 -0.45 -9.03
C HIS A 276 -1.20 0.88 -8.31
N PHE A 277 -0.54 1.03 -7.17
CA PHE A 277 -0.47 2.27 -6.41
C PHE A 277 0.75 3.05 -6.88
N ILE A 278 0.53 4.26 -7.36
CA ILE A 278 1.55 5.17 -7.89
C ILE A 278 1.59 6.37 -6.97
N VAL A 279 2.69 6.55 -6.25
CA VAL A 279 2.91 7.74 -5.42
C VAL A 279 3.96 8.61 -6.07
N ARG A 280 3.61 9.85 -6.42
CA ARG A 280 4.53 10.78 -7.09
C ARG A 280 4.70 12.06 -6.28
N ASP A 281 5.94 12.48 -6.09
CA ASP A 281 6.30 13.76 -5.47
C ASP A 281 7.12 14.63 -6.43
N THR A 282 7.11 15.95 -6.20
CA THR A 282 7.95 16.91 -6.94
C THR A 282 9.13 17.43 -6.11
N GLY A 283 9.60 16.64 -5.15
CA GLY A 283 10.61 17.00 -4.18
C GLY A 283 12.03 17.02 -4.72
N ILE A 284 13.00 16.82 -3.83
CA ILE A 284 14.43 16.91 -4.15
C ILE A 284 14.92 15.76 -5.06
N GLY A 285 14.17 14.67 -5.18
CA GLY A 285 14.59 13.47 -5.90
C GLY A 285 15.82 12.79 -5.32
N MET A 286 16.35 11.80 -6.03
CA MET A 286 17.44 10.93 -5.56
C MET A 286 18.46 10.65 -6.68
N THR A 287 19.71 10.40 -6.28
CA THR A 287 20.77 9.89 -7.16
C THR A 287 20.46 8.49 -7.71
N PRO A 288 20.93 8.12 -8.92
CA PRO A 288 20.77 6.77 -9.46
C PRO A 288 21.38 5.70 -8.56
N GLU A 289 22.52 5.98 -7.93
CA GLU A 289 23.21 5.07 -7.02
C GLU A 289 22.35 4.81 -5.77
N PHE A 290 21.73 5.85 -5.20
CA PHE A 290 20.87 5.67 -4.02
C PHE A 290 19.57 4.93 -4.33
N GLN A 291 19.03 5.06 -5.55
CA GLN A 291 17.83 4.33 -5.98
C GLN A 291 18.00 2.80 -5.94
N GLU A 292 19.20 2.29 -6.22
CA GLU A 292 19.50 0.86 -6.13
C GLU A 292 19.49 0.34 -4.68
N HIS A 293 19.83 1.21 -3.72
CA HIS A 293 19.99 0.86 -2.31
C HIS A 293 18.83 1.34 -1.40
N ILE A 294 17.82 2.03 -1.94
CA ILE A 294 16.75 2.66 -1.14
C ILE A 294 15.95 1.68 -0.27
N PHE A 295 15.81 0.43 -0.72
CA PHE A 295 15.08 -0.62 0.00
C PHE A 295 15.98 -1.41 0.97
N GLU A 296 17.28 -1.14 0.98
CA GLU A 296 18.18 -1.72 1.96
C GLU A 296 17.92 -1.10 3.34
N SER A 297 18.07 -1.91 4.37
CA SER A 297 17.88 -1.44 5.74
C SER A 297 18.92 -0.38 6.07
N PHE A 298 18.47 0.75 6.63
CA PHE A 298 19.32 1.87 7.08
C PHE A 298 19.98 2.68 5.96
N ALA A 299 19.62 2.46 4.71
CA ALA A 299 20.07 3.29 3.61
C ALA A 299 19.56 4.74 3.79
N ARG A 300 20.48 5.70 3.71
CA ARG A 300 20.17 7.14 3.74
C ARG A 300 21.07 7.86 2.75
N GLU A 301 20.49 8.79 2.00
CA GLU A 301 21.26 9.62 1.07
C GLU A 301 22.08 10.66 1.85
N GLU A 302 23.34 10.86 1.48
CA GLU A 302 24.26 11.79 2.17
C GLU A 302 23.72 13.24 2.20
N SER A 303 22.97 13.62 1.16
CA SER A 303 22.25 14.89 1.02
C SER A 303 21.20 15.10 2.12
N ALA A 304 20.49 14.05 2.53
CA ALA A 304 19.46 14.09 3.58
C ALA A 304 20.06 14.21 4.99
N THR A 305 21.24 13.62 5.22
CA THR A 305 22.00 13.80 6.47
C THR A 305 22.54 15.22 6.65
N SER A 306 22.89 15.90 5.56
CA SER A 306 23.39 17.28 5.61
C SER A 306 22.28 18.33 5.75
N SER A 307 21.07 18.02 5.28
CA SER A 307 19.87 18.87 5.41
C SER A 307 19.12 18.70 6.73
N GLY A 308 19.59 17.80 7.60
CA GLY A 308 19.12 17.68 8.99
C GLY A 308 17.73 17.04 9.14
N VAL A 309 17.22 16.36 8.12
CA VAL A 309 15.92 15.69 8.18
C VAL A 309 16.04 14.41 9.03
N PRO A 310 15.27 14.28 10.13
CA PRO A 310 15.31 13.09 10.99
C PRO A 310 14.66 11.87 10.30
N GLY A 311 15.26 10.70 10.45
CA GLY A 311 14.73 9.44 9.92
C GLY A 311 15.63 8.23 10.19
N THR A 312 15.01 7.07 10.43
CA THR A 312 15.67 5.80 10.76
C THR A 312 16.34 5.11 9.59
N GLY A 313 15.93 5.43 8.35
CA GLY A 313 16.28 4.64 7.16
C GLY A 313 15.64 3.24 7.15
N LEU A 314 14.69 2.96 8.06
CA LEU A 314 14.00 1.67 8.15
C LEU A 314 12.70 1.63 7.36
N GLY A 315 12.03 2.77 7.17
CA GLY A 315 10.69 2.83 6.59
C GLY A 315 10.57 2.15 5.23
N MET A 316 11.52 2.37 4.31
CA MET A 316 11.48 1.77 2.97
C MET A 316 11.83 0.28 2.96
N ALA A 317 12.74 -0.16 3.83
CA ALA A 317 13.01 -1.59 4.02
C ALA A 317 11.82 -2.33 4.63
N ILE A 318 11.12 -1.72 5.59
CA ILE A 318 9.86 -2.25 6.15
C ILE A 318 8.80 -2.31 5.04
N THR A 319 8.64 -1.23 4.27
CA THR A 319 7.71 -1.18 3.13
C THR A 319 7.97 -2.29 2.12
N LYS A 320 9.23 -2.50 1.71
CA LYS A 320 9.62 -3.57 0.77
C LYS A 320 9.25 -4.94 1.31
N ASN A 321 9.60 -5.24 2.56
CA ASN A 321 9.28 -6.51 3.19
C ASN A 321 7.77 -6.76 3.31
N ILE A 322 6.98 -5.74 3.69
CA ILE A 322 5.52 -5.88 3.77
C ILE A 322 4.94 -6.16 2.39
N VAL A 323 5.37 -5.43 1.35
CA VAL A 323 4.93 -5.66 -0.03
C VAL A 323 5.28 -7.07 -0.49
N ASP A 324 6.49 -7.55 -0.20
CA ASP A 324 6.93 -8.90 -0.55
C ASP A 324 6.12 -9.97 0.21
N LEU A 325 5.82 -9.76 1.50
CA LEU A 325 4.94 -10.64 2.30
C LEU A 325 3.50 -10.68 1.79
N MET A 326 3.04 -9.60 1.17
CA MET A 326 1.74 -9.52 0.51
C MET A 326 1.77 -10.09 -0.92
N GLY A 327 2.92 -10.61 -1.38
CA GLY A 327 3.09 -11.18 -2.72
C GLY A 327 3.14 -10.14 -3.84
N GLY A 328 3.48 -8.89 -3.51
CA GLY A 328 3.56 -7.78 -4.44
C GLY A 328 4.96 -7.46 -4.95
N THR A 329 5.11 -6.31 -5.58
CA THR A 329 6.40 -5.74 -5.98
C THR A 329 6.37 -4.23 -5.82
N ILE A 330 7.49 -3.63 -5.40
CA ILE A 330 7.68 -2.19 -5.30
C ILE A 330 8.93 -1.79 -6.09
N SER A 331 8.83 -0.69 -6.83
CA SER A 331 9.95 -0.05 -7.55
C SER A 331 9.89 1.47 -7.41
N VAL A 332 11.00 2.14 -7.67
CA VAL A 332 11.10 3.60 -7.63
C VAL A 332 11.75 4.13 -8.91
N LYS A 333 11.29 5.28 -9.38
CA LYS A 333 11.95 6.10 -10.41
C LYS A 333 12.14 7.50 -9.85
N SER A 334 13.36 8.02 -9.87
CA SER A 334 13.64 9.37 -9.38
C SER A 334 14.76 10.04 -10.16
N ALA A 335 14.78 11.37 -10.14
CA ALA A 335 15.89 12.16 -10.63
C ALA A 335 16.08 13.39 -9.74
N GLU A 336 17.33 13.75 -9.46
CA GLU A 336 17.65 14.92 -8.63
C GLU A 336 16.95 16.19 -9.15
N GLY A 337 16.27 16.89 -8.24
CA GLY A 337 15.52 18.11 -8.48
C GLY A 337 14.18 17.93 -9.21
N GLN A 338 13.82 16.71 -9.61
CA GLN A 338 12.57 16.43 -10.35
C GLN A 338 11.52 15.66 -9.52
N GLY A 339 11.91 15.15 -8.34
CA GLY A 339 11.05 14.37 -7.45
C GLY A 339 11.17 12.85 -7.67
N SER A 340 10.20 12.10 -7.15
CA SER A 340 10.22 10.63 -7.17
C SER A 340 8.85 10.05 -7.51
N GLU A 341 8.85 8.86 -8.10
CA GLU A 341 7.66 8.06 -8.39
C GLU A 341 7.88 6.65 -7.84
N PHE A 342 7.01 6.23 -6.92
CA PHE A 342 6.98 4.89 -6.36
C PHE A 342 5.84 4.10 -6.96
N ASP A 343 6.16 2.94 -7.53
CA ASP A 343 5.21 2.01 -8.12
C ASP A 343 5.08 0.80 -7.19
N VAL A 344 3.88 0.55 -6.65
CA VAL A 344 3.58 -0.62 -5.82
C VAL A 344 2.50 -1.46 -6.49
N PHE A 345 2.81 -2.72 -6.79
CA PHE A 345 1.90 -3.70 -7.37
C PHE A 345 1.48 -4.71 -6.30
N LEU A 346 0.19 -4.82 -6.03
CA LEU A 346 -0.38 -5.77 -5.07
C LEU A 346 -1.58 -6.49 -5.68
N THR A 347 -1.76 -7.75 -5.34
CA THR A 347 -2.91 -8.55 -5.77
C THR A 347 -3.69 -9.02 -4.56
N PHE A 348 -4.98 -8.68 -4.52
CA PHE A 348 -5.86 -8.99 -3.41
C PHE A 348 -6.95 -9.95 -3.83
N LYS A 349 -7.41 -10.76 -2.88
CA LYS A 349 -8.60 -11.59 -3.07
C LYS A 349 -9.83 -10.68 -2.99
N LEU A 350 -10.83 -10.92 -3.81
CA LEU A 350 -12.10 -10.19 -3.74
C LEU A 350 -12.92 -10.66 -2.52
N ASN A 351 -13.57 -9.71 -1.84
CA ASN A 351 -14.49 -10.01 -0.75
C ASN A 351 -15.92 -10.18 -1.29
N GLY A 352 -16.13 -11.22 -2.07
CA GLY A 352 -17.38 -11.50 -2.79
C GLY A 352 -17.14 -11.96 -4.22
N GLU A 353 -18.22 -12.12 -5.00
CA GLU A 353 -18.12 -12.17 -6.45
C GLU A 353 -17.84 -10.75 -6.98
N HIS A 354 -17.19 -10.62 -8.15
CA HIS A 354 -17.08 -9.34 -8.84
C HIS A 354 -18.44 -8.65 -8.84
N LYS A 355 -18.53 -7.44 -8.27
CA LYS A 355 -19.74 -6.61 -8.38
C LYS A 355 -19.88 -6.22 -9.85
N VAL A 356 -20.55 -7.06 -10.63
CA VAL A 356 -21.07 -6.67 -11.93
C VAL A 356 -22.19 -5.68 -11.63
N TYR A 357 -21.88 -4.39 -11.66
CA TYR A 357 -22.89 -3.36 -11.55
C TYR A 357 -23.87 -3.53 -12.72
N GLU A 358 -25.06 -4.07 -12.45
CA GLU A 358 -26.11 -4.16 -13.45
C GLU A 358 -26.42 -2.77 -13.97
N LYS A 359 -26.58 -2.65 -15.30
CA LYS A 359 -26.98 -1.42 -15.94
C LYS A 359 -28.28 -0.93 -15.30
N ILE A 360 -28.33 0.35 -14.98
CA ILE A 360 -29.55 0.93 -14.45
C ILE A 360 -30.47 1.18 -15.65
N ASP A 361 -31.52 0.36 -15.80
CA ASP A 361 -32.45 0.44 -16.94
C ASP A 361 -33.00 1.85 -17.18
N GLN A 362 -33.19 2.63 -16.10
CA GLN A 362 -33.68 4.01 -16.15
C GLN A 362 -32.64 5.00 -16.71
N LEU A 363 -31.35 4.67 -16.65
CA LEU A 363 -30.26 5.53 -17.10
C LEU A 363 -29.68 5.13 -18.47
N GLN A 364 -30.19 4.04 -19.07
CA GLN A 364 -29.69 3.55 -20.35
C GLN A 364 -29.82 4.58 -21.47
N GLY A 365 -28.70 4.89 -22.13
CA GLY A 365 -28.64 5.78 -23.28
C GLY A 365 -28.74 7.28 -22.94
N LEU A 366 -28.94 7.65 -21.66
CA LEU A 366 -28.93 9.04 -21.22
C LEU A 366 -27.55 9.66 -21.37
N ARG A 367 -27.50 10.92 -21.78
CA ARG A 367 -26.23 11.62 -22.04
C ARG A 367 -25.70 12.32 -20.80
N VAL A 368 -24.40 12.25 -20.55
CA VAL A 368 -23.72 12.95 -19.46
C VAL A 368 -22.53 13.72 -20.00
N LEU A 369 -22.31 14.94 -19.50
CA LEU A 369 -21.13 15.73 -19.83
C LEU A 369 -20.19 15.77 -18.62
N VAL A 370 -18.95 15.34 -18.80
CA VAL A 370 -17.86 15.41 -17.80
C VAL A 370 -16.92 16.55 -18.16
N ALA A 371 -16.58 17.41 -17.21
CA ALA A 371 -15.63 18.50 -17.39
C ALA A 371 -14.59 18.45 -16.28
N ASP A 372 -13.36 18.07 -16.59
CA ASP A 372 -12.25 17.96 -15.64
C ASP A 372 -10.92 18.27 -16.37
N ASP A 373 -10.01 19.03 -15.77
CA ASP A 373 -8.76 19.41 -16.43
C ASP A 373 -7.78 18.22 -16.55
N ASP A 374 -7.96 17.16 -15.76
CA ASP A 374 -7.24 15.90 -15.87
C ASP A 374 -7.90 14.94 -16.87
N THR A 375 -7.16 14.60 -17.92
CA THR A 375 -7.65 13.73 -19.00
C THR A 375 -7.86 12.29 -18.52
N ASP A 376 -7.01 11.78 -17.62
CA ASP A 376 -7.14 10.42 -17.09
C ASP A 376 -8.44 10.29 -16.26
N THR A 377 -8.74 11.30 -15.43
CA THR A 377 -9.98 11.40 -14.66
C THR A 377 -11.20 11.46 -15.57
N CYS A 378 -11.17 12.32 -16.60
CA CYS A 378 -12.22 12.35 -17.62
C CYS A 378 -12.49 10.97 -18.23
N LEU A 379 -11.44 10.24 -18.62
CA LEU A 379 -11.56 8.91 -19.23
C LEU A 379 -12.08 7.87 -18.24
N SER A 380 -11.61 7.88 -17.00
CA SER A 380 -12.06 7.00 -15.92
C SER A 380 -13.56 7.17 -15.65
N ILE A 381 -14.01 8.42 -15.46
CA ILE A 381 -15.44 8.75 -15.25
C ILE A 381 -16.28 8.35 -16.47
N THR A 382 -15.78 8.63 -17.68
CA THR A 382 -16.45 8.25 -18.93
C THR A 382 -16.64 6.73 -19.01
N GLY A 383 -15.62 5.95 -18.62
CA GLY A 383 -15.67 4.49 -18.55
C GLY A 383 -16.71 3.99 -17.54
N MET A 384 -16.71 4.53 -16.32
CA MET A 384 -17.70 4.21 -15.28
C MET A 384 -19.13 4.49 -15.75
N LEU A 385 -19.39 5.67 -16.35
CA LEU A 385 -20.70 6.03 -16.88
C LEU A 385 -21.18 5.10 -18.00
N HIS A 386 -20.27 4.65 -18.87
CA HIS A 386 -20.59 3.69 -19.93
C HIS A 386 -21.01 2.33 -19.36
N GLU A 387 -20.38 1.87 -18.27
CA GLU A 387 -20.76 0.64 -17.57
C GLU A 387 -22.13 0.73 -16.91
N ILE A 388 -22.49 1.90 -16.34
CA ILE A 388 -23.84 2.18 -15.82
C ILE A 388 -24.90 2.12 -16.94
N GLY A 389 -24.48 2.31 -18.20
CA GLY A 389 -25.33 2.29 -19.39
C GLY A 389 -25.58 3.67 -20.01
N MET A 390 -24.92 4.70 -19.52
CA MET A 390 -25.05 6.08 -20.01
C MET A 390 -24.10 6.36 -21.19
N ARG A 391 -24.37 7.43 -21.93
CA ARG A 391 -23.50 7.94 -22.99
C ARG A 391 -22.77 9.18 -22.49
N SER A 392 -21.48 9.07 -22.25
CA SER A 392 -20.67 10.16 -21.72
C SER A 392 -19.92 10.90 -22.83
N GLU A 393 -19.85 12.22 -22.71
CA GLU A 393 -18.91 13.08 -23.42
C GLU A 393 -18.06 13.80 -22.38
N TRP A 394 -16.81 14.10 -22.72
CA TRP A 394 -15.91 14.80 -21.80
C TRP A 394 -15.22 16.00 -22.45
N THR A 395 -14.76 16.92 -21.61
CA THR A 395 -13.99 18.12 -21.98
C THR A 395 -13.03 18.49 -20.85
N VAL A 396 -11.95 19.19 -21.18
CA VAL A 396 -10.91 19.64 -20.21
C VAL A 396 -11.01 21.13 -19.85
N SER A 397 -12.16 21.74 -20.15
CA SER A 397 -12.37 23.18 -20.01
C SER A 397 -13.80 23.48 -19.64
N GLY A 398 -13.98 24.36 -18.65
CA GLY A 398 -15.29 24.85 -18.23
C GLY A 398 -15.97 25.68 -19.33
N LYS A 399 -15.21 26.47 -20.11
CA LYS A 399 -15.75 27.24 -21.24
C LYS A 399 -16.34 26.33 -22.32
N GLU A 400 -15.61 25.28 -22.68
CA GLU A 400 -16.07 24.30 -23.66
C GLU A 400 -17.30 23.54 -23.13
N ALA A 401 -17.36 23.23 -21.83
CA ALA A 401 -18.53 22.61 -21.21
C ALA A 401 -19.80 23.47 -21.40
N VAL A 402 -19.72 24.78 -21.19
CA VAL A 402 -20.83 25.72 -21.42
C VAL A 402 -21.25 25.75 -22.90
N ILE A 403 -20.28 25.75 -23.82
CA ILE A 403 -20.55 25.76 -25.26
C ILE A 403 -21.29 24.47 -25.67
N ARG A 404 -20.83 23.32 -25.18
CA ARG A 404 -21.47 22.02 -25.44
C ARG A 404 -22.85 21.91 -24.84
N ALA A 405 -23.06 22.42 -23.62
CA ALA A 405 -24.37 22.46 -23.00
C ALA A 405 -25.38 23.27 -23.84
N ARG A 406 -24.96 24.42 -24.38
CA ARG A 406 -25.79 25.25 -25.28
C ARG A 406 -26.07 24.55 -26.61
N HIS A 407 -25.04 24.00 -27.24
CA HIS A 407 -25.19 23.30 -28.52
C HIS A 407 -26.13 22.08 -28.39
N ALA A 408 -26.04 21.33 -27.29
CA ALA A 408 -26.90 20.20 -26.97
C ALA A 408 -28.40 20.59 -26.93
N ILE A 409 -28.73 21.73 -26.32
CA ILE A 409 -30.10 22.27 -26.31
C ILE A 409 -30.54 22.71 -27.70
N GLU A 410 -29.68 23.40 -28.45
CA GLU A 410 -30.00 23.90 -29.79
C GLU A 410 -30.36 22.76 -30.77
N ILE A 411 -29.72 21.60 -30.64
CA ILE A 411 -29.97 20.42 -31.48
C ILE A 411 -31.05 19.48 -30.91
N GLY A 412 -31.61 19.78 -29.73
CA GLY A 412 -32.64 18.97 -29.06
C GLY A 412 -32.13 17.65 -28.47
N GLU A 413 -30.81 17.52 -28.30
CA GLU A 413 -30.18 16.37 -27.66
C GLU A 413 -29.55 16.86 -26.35
N GLU A 414 -30.32 16.95 -25.28
CA GLU A 414 -29.86 17.49 -24.00
C GLU A 414 -29.07 16.44 -23.19
N PHE A 415 -28.14 16.92 -22.35
CA PHE A 415 -27.53 16.08 -21.33
C PHE A 415 -28.50 15.91 -20.15
N TYR A 416 -28.52 14.70 -19.58
CA TYR A 416 -29.26 14.37 -18.38
C TYR A 416 -28.55 14.88 -17.12
N ALA A 417 -27.22 14.71 -17.07
CA ALA A 417 -26.39 15.14 -15.96
C ALA A 417 -25.08 15.80 -16.44
N TYR A 418 -24.53 16.65 -15.59
CA TYR A 418 -23.24 17.30 -15.77
C TYR A 418 -22.36 16.98 -14.56
N ILE A 419 -21.13 16.52 -14.80
CA ILE A 419 -20.12 16.27 -13.76
C ILE A 419 -19.00 17.27 -14.03
N ILE A 420 -18.74 18.17 -13.09
CA ILE A 420 -17.87 19.33 -13.31
C ILE A 420 -16.84 19.41 -12.18
N ASP A 421 -15.57 19.45 -12.54
CA ASP A 421 -14.50 19.68 -11.59
C ASP A 421 -14.52 21.10 -11.04
N TRP A 422 -14.22 21.22 -9.74
CA TRP A 422 -14.17 22.51 -9.07
C TRP A 422 -13.04 23.40 -9.62
N LEU A 423 -11.86 22.84 -9.86
CA LEU A 423 -10.65 23.61 -10.13
C LEU A 423 -10.15 23.39 -11.56
N MET A 424 -10.80 24.05 -12.52
CA MET A 424 -10.30 24.08 -13.89
C MET A 424 -9.51 25.37 -14.19
N PRO A 425 -8.45 25.31 -15.02
CA PRO A 425 -7.56 26.45 -15.30
C PRO A 425 -8.24 27.66 -15.97
N ASP A 426 -9.30 27.44 -16.74
CA ASP A 426 -9.92 28.45 -17.59
C ASP A 426 -11.15 29.14 -16.96
N MET A 427 -11.90 28.40 -16.15
CA MET A 427 -13.10 28.82 -15.42
C MET A 427 -13.35 27.86 -14.26
N ASN A 428 -13.53 28.37 -13.04
CA ASN A 428 -13.83 27.50 -11.90
C ASN A 428 -15.17 26.76 -12.07
N GLY A 429 -15.33 25.66 -11.33
CA GLY A 429 -16.51 24.79 -11.40
C GLY A 429 -17.80 25.54 -11.10
N ILE A 430 -17.85 26.39 -10.05
CA ILE A 430 -19.04 27.20 -9.74
C ILE A 430 -19.43 28.13 -10.89
N GLU A 431 -18.51 28.90 -11.46
CA GLU A 431 -18.85 29.82 -12.55
C GLU A 431 -19.30 29.04 -13.79
N THR A 432 -18.69 27.87 -14.03
CA THR A 432 -19.12 26.96 -15.08
C THR A 432 -20.57 26.50 -14.83
N VAL A 433 -20.91 26.12 -13.61
CA VAL A 433 -22.28 25.74 -13.21
C VAL A 433 -23.25 26.90 -13.39
N ARG A 434 -22.93 28.11 -12.91
CA ARG A 434 -23.78 29.31 -13.06
C ARG A 434 -24.12 29.55 -14.53
N ARG A 435 -23.13 29.42 -15.42
CA ARG A 435 -23.33 29.63 -16.86
C ARG A 435 -24.11 28.50 -17.52
N ILE A 436 -23.87 27.25 -17.12
CA ILE A 436 -24.65 26.11 -17.63
C ILE A 436 -26.11 26.25 -17.19
N ARG A 437 -26.38 26.64 -15.94
CA ARG A 437 -27.74 26.88 -15.42
C ARG A 437 -28.49 27.96 -16.16
N GLN A 438 -27.82 29.04 -16.60
CA GLN A 438 -28.43 30.06 -17.46
C GLN A 438 -28.93 29.50 -18.81
N VAL A 439 -28.37 28.39 -19.27
CA VAL A 439 -28.73 27.76 -20.55
C VAL A 439 -29.77 26.64 -20.34
N ILE A 440 -29.60 25.79 -19.32
CA ILE A 440 -30.40 24.56 -19.14
C ILE A 440 -31.55 24.70 -18.11
N GLY A 441 -31.54 25.75 -17.29
CA GLY A 441 -32.44 25.93 -16.14
C GLY A 441 -32.19 24.96 -14.97
N ASP A 442 -33.13 24.88 -14.03
CA ASP A 442 -32.95 24.11 -12.78
C ASP A 442 -33.40 22.63 -12.88
N SER A 443 -33.66 22.14 -14.08
CA SER A 443 -34.30 20.84 -14.33
C SER A 443 -33.35 19.65 -14.51
N LYS A 444 -32.04 19.88 -14.49
CA LYS A 444 -31.00 18.85 -14.72
C LYS A 444 -30.07 18.68 -13.53
N LEU A 445 -29.49 17.49 -13.42
CA LEU A 445 -28.53 17.15 -12.38
C LEU A 445 -27.15 17.76 -12.68
N ILE A 446 -26.60 18.55 -11.76
CA ILE A 446 -25.21 19.02 -11.85
C ILE A 446 -24.46 18.56 -10.60
N ILE A 447 -23.40 17.77 -10.80
CA ILE A 447 -22.52 17.21 -9.78
C ILE A 447 -21.20 17.97 -9.84
N ILE A 448 -20.73 18.50 -8.71
CA ILE A 448 -19.36 19.03 -8.61
C ILE A 448 -18.43 17.98 -8.03
N LEU A 449 -17.24 17.82 -8.62
CA LEU A 449 -16.13 17.07 -8.05
C LEU A 449 -15.24 18.02 -7.22
N THR A 450 -14.99 17.71 -5.96
CA THR A 450 -14.11 18.52 -5.09
C THR A 450 -12.97 17.69 -4.49
N ALA A 451 -11.81 18.31 -4.30
CA ALA A 451 -10.67 17.75 -3.58
C ALA A 451 -10.51 18.31 -2.14
N TYR A 452 -11.47 19.12 -1.68
CA TYR A 452 -11.45 19.82 -0.38
C TYR A 452 -12.79 19.66 0.34
N ASP A 453 -12.75 19.85 1.66
CA ASP A 453 -13.94 19.94 2.52
C ASP A 453 -14.90 21.00 1.96
N TRP A 454 -16.11 20.57 1.59
CA TRP A 454 -17.09 21.37 0.85
C TRP A 454 -17.86 22.34 1.75
N THR A 455 -17.71 22.19 3.07
CA THR A 455 -18.38 22.99 4.10
C THR A 455 -18.20 24.50 3.92
N ASP A 456 -17.04 24.97 3.44
CA ASP A 456 -16.78 26.41 3.23
C ASP A 456 -17.36 26.98 1.91
N ILE A 457 -17.73 26.11 0.96
CA ILE A 457 -18.15 26.50 -0.41
C ILE A 457 -19.54 25.99 -0.79
N GLU A 458 -20.18 25.21 0.09
CA GLU A 458 -21.46 24.57 -0.20
C GLU A 458 -22.53 25.61 -0.51
N ASP A 459 -22.65 26.64 0.32
CA ASP A 459 -23.66 27.69 0.15
C ASP A 459 -23.55 28.37 -1.23
N GLU A 460 -22.34 28.76 -1.64
CA GLU A 460 -22.12 29.40 -2.94
C GLU A 460 -22.41 28.45 -4.11
N ALA A 461 -22.02 27.19 -3.98
CA ALA A 461 -22.24 26.16 -4.98
C ALA A 461 -23.72 25.78 -5.11
N ARG A 462 -24.46 25.69 -4.00
CA ARG A 462 -25.92 25.45 -3.98
C ARG A 462 -26.66 26.63 -4.60
N GLU A 463 -26.30 27.87 -4.26
CA GLU A 463 -26.86 29.07 -4.89
C GLU A 463 -26.58 29.13 -6.40
N ALA A 464 -25.42 28.63 -6.84
CA ALA A 464 -25.10 28.51 -8.26
C ALA A 464 -25.92 27.43 -8.99
N GLY A 465 -26.64 26.57 -8.26
CA GLY A 465 -27.49 25.52 -8.78
C GLY A 465 -26.83 24.14 -8.84
N VAL A 466 -25.83 23.88 -8.00
CA VAL A 466 -25.25 22.53 -7.85
C VAL A 466 -26.23 21.61 -7.14
N THR A 467 -26.42 20.42 -7.69
CA THR A 467 -27.39 19.44 -7.18
C THR A 467 -26.75 18.45 -6.22
N ALA A 468 -25.51 18.04 -6.47
CA ALA A 468 -24.79 17.12 -5.60
C ALA A 468 -23.28 17.42 -5.63
N PHE A 469 -22.59 16.99 -4.57
CA PHE A 469 -21.14 17.03 -4.48
C PHE A 469 -20.61 15.61 -4.46
N CYS A 470 -19.41 15.44 -4.98
CA CYS A 470 -18.68 14.20 -4.87
C CYS A 470 -17.22 14.49 -4.60
N GLU A 471 -16.65 13.77 -3.64
CA GLU A 471 -15.25 13.93 -3.27
C GLU A 471 -14.34 13.10 -4.15
N LYS A 472 -13.16 13.64 -4.47
CA LYS A 472 -12.07 12.88 -5.08
C LYS A 472 -11.29 12.11 -4.00
N PRO A 473 -10.92 10.83 -4.23
CA PRO A 473 -11.08 10.08 -5.48
C PRO A 473 -12.48 9.51 -5.67
N LEU A 474 -13.01 9.60 -6.90
CA LEU A 474 -14.34 9.11 -7.25
C LEU A 474 -14.34 7.59 -7.44
N PHE A 475 -15.27 6.88 -6.79
CA PHE A 475 -15.51 5.47 -7.01
C PHE A 475 -16.82 5.19 -7.75
N MET A 476 -16.96 3.95 -8.24
CA MET A 476 -18.13 3.53 -9.00
C MET A 476 -19.38 3.48 -8.10
N SER A 477 -19.20 3.09 -6.83
CA SER A 477 -20.24 3.14 -5.80
C SER A 477 -20.79 4.56 -5.61
N ASP A 478 -19.92 5.55 -5.41
CA ASP A 478 -20.31 6.96 -5.23
C ASP A 478 -21.15 7.48 -6.40
N LEU A 479 -20.67 7.22 -7.62
CA LEU A 479 -21.33 7.68 -8.84
C LEU A 479 -22.69 7.01 -9.02
N ARG A 480 -22.80 5.72 -8.73
CA ARG A 480 -24.06 4.96 -8.81
C ARG A 480 -25.05 5.45 -7.77
N ASP A 481 -24.61 5.73 -6.55
CA ASP A 481 -25.46 6.24 -5.47
C ASP A 481 -26.02 7.63 -5.77
N ILE A 482 -25.21 8.52 -6.34
CA ILE A 482 -25.68 9.86 -6.73
C ILE A 482 -26.65 9.79 -7.90
N LEU A 483 -26.36 8.97 -8.92
CA LEU A 483 -27.17 8.88 -10.14
C LEU A 483 -28.47 8.07 -9.97
N SER A 484 -28.52 7.16 -8.99
CA SER A 484 -29.70 6.31 -8.73
C SER A 484 -30.75 6.96 -7.83
N ARG A 485 -30.41 8.05 -7.14
CA ARG A 485 -31.38 8.82 -6.34
C ARG A 485 -32.39 9.50 -7.28
N PRO A 486 -33.71 9.34 -7.04
CA PRO A 486 -34.73 10.00 -7.84
C PRO A 486 -34.51 11.51 -7.83
N TYR A 487 -34.30 12.06 -9.03
CA TYR A 487 -34.23 13.50 -9.23
C TYR A 487 -35.64 14.09 -9.10
N GLU A 488 -36.03 14.48 -7.90
CA GLU A 488 -37.09 15.45 -7.71
C GLU A 488 -36.48 16.84 -7.92
N VAL A 489 -36.91 17.52 -8.99
CA VAL A 489 -36.79 18.98 -9.09
C VAL A 489 -37.26 19.51 -7.77
N ALA A 490 -36.41 20.31 -7.11
CA ALA A 490 -36.61 20.86 -5.77
C ALA A 490 -38.10 20.92 -5.41
N PRO A 491 -38.56 20.27 -4.31
CA PRO A 491 -39.83 20.69 -3.77
C PRO A 491 -39.71 22.21 -3.60
N ALA A 492 -40.71 22.94 -4.12
CA ALA A 492 -40.93 24.34 -3.74
C ALA A 492 -40.66 24.43 -2.24
N PRO A 493 -39.83 25.41 -1.80
CA PRO A 493 -39.10 25.36 -0.53
C PRO A 493 -39.97 24.67 0.49
N ASP A 494 -39.66 23.40 0.76
CA ASP A 494 -40.47 22.68 1.72
C ASP A 494 -40.26 23.46 3.00
N GLU A 495 -41.36 23.92 3.60
CA GLU A 495 -41.38 24.67 4.85
C GLU A 495 -40.94 23.77 6.04
N THR A 496 -40.02 22.83 5.80
CA THR A 496 -39.53 21.80 6.70
C THR A 496 -38.01 21.82 6.88
N SER A 497 -37.25 22.64 6.14
CA SER A 497 -35.94 23.10 6.60
C SER A 497 -36.06 24.47 7.28
N ALA A 498 -36.93 24.56 8.28
CA ALA A 498 -36.54 25.37 9.43
C ALA A 498 -35.22 24.76 9.95
N PRO A 499 -34.26 25.53 10.48
CA PRO A 499 -33.28 24.93 11.37
C PRO A 499 -34.07 24.10 12.36
N VAL A 500 -33.84 22.78 12.43
CA VAL A 500 -34.50 21.95 13.44
C VAL A 500 -34.07 22.57 14.75
N GLY A 501 -34.97 23.36 15.34
CA GLY A 501 -34.71 24.03 16.58
C GLY A 501 -34.72 22.94 17.63
N PHE A 502 -33.56 22.35 17.91
CA PHE A 502 -33.39 21.48 19.07
C PHE A 502 -33.54 22.27 20.38
N ALA A 503 -33.79 23.59 20.28
CA ALA A 503 -34.16 24.51 21.34
C ALA A 503 -35.14 23.88 22.35
N GLY A 504 -34.60 23.51 23.52
CA GLY A 504 -35.36 22.97 24.65
C GLY A 504 -35.38 21.44 24.76
N LYS A 505 -34.81 20.71 23.79
CA LYS A 505 -34.58 19.25 23.88
C LYS A 505 -33.42 18.96 24.82
N LYS A 506 -33.53 17.91 25.62
CA LYS A 506 -32.57 17.56 26.66
C LYS A 506 -31.84 16.26 26.33
N VAL A 507 -30.50 16.32 26.29
CA VAL A 507 -29.64 15.18 25.97
C VAL A 507 -28.82 14.78 27.18
N LEU A 508 -28.78 13.47 27.48
CA LEU A 508 -27.79 12.91 28.38
C LEU A 508 -26.57 12.46 27.57
N LEU A 509 -25.43 13.12 27.77
CA LEU A 509 -24.15 12.76 27.16
C LEU A 509 -23.32 11.95 28.16
N VAL A 510 -22.91 10.74 27.79
CA VAL A 510 -22.11 9.83 28.63
C VAL A 510 -20.78 9.57 27.95
N GLU A 511 -19.71 10.16 28.49
CA GLU A 511 -18.35 10.09 27.95
C GLU A 511 -17.30 10.20 29.07
N ASP A 512 -16.38 9.24 29.15
CA ASP A 512 -15.36 9.15 30.20
C ASP A 512 -14.18 10.10 29.94
N ASN A 513 -13.84 10.31 28.68
CA ASN A 513 -12.79 11.23 28.26
C ASN A 513 -13.24 12.70 28.35
N GLU A 514 -12.56 13.49 29.18
CA GLU A 514 -12.87 14.90 29.42
C GLU A 514 -12.88 15.76 28.15
N LEU A 515 -11.94 15.54 27.24
CA LEU A 515 -11.81 16.32 26.01
C LEU A 515 -12.91 15.97 25.01
N ASN A 516 -13.23 14.68 24.84
CA ASN A 516 -14.33 14.26 23.96
C ASN A 516 -15.68 14.75 24.47
N ARG A 517 -15.88 14.74 25.79
CA ARG A 517 -17.11 15.20 26.44
C ARG A 517 -17.32 16.69 26.21
N GLU A 518 -16.26 17.50 26.33
CA GLU A 518 -16.30 18.94 26.08
C GLU A 518 -16.64 19.24 24.61
N ILE A 519 -16.00 18.56 23.66
CA ILE A 519 -16.28 18.72 22.21
C ILE A 519 -17.73 18.35 21.88
N ALA A 520 -18.20 17.18 22.33
CA ALA A 520 -19.55 16.72 22.07
C ALA A 520 -20.61 17.63 22.73
N GLN A 521 -20.31 18.15 23.92
CA GLN A 521 -21.19 19.09 24.61
C GLN A 521 -21.33 20.40 23.83
N GLU A 522 -20.23 21.00 23.37
CA GLU A 522 -20.26 22.26 22.62
C GLU A 522 -21.08 22.11 21.32
N ILE A 523 -20.84 21.05 20.55
CA ILE A 523 -21.59 20.78 19.30
C ILE A 523 -23.10 20.68 19.55
N LEU A 524 -23.51 20.01 20.62
CA LEU A 524 -24.92 19.84 20.97
C LEU A 524 -25.55 21.13 21.51
N GLU A 525 -24.82 21.91 22.32
CA GLU A 525 -25.28 23.19 22.85
C GLU A 525 -25.42 24.24 21.75
N GLU A 526 -24.47 24.30 20.80
CA GLU A 526 -24.55 25.16 19.60
C GLU A 526 -25.77 24.83 18.74
N ALA A 527 -26.13 23.55 18.65
CA ALA A 527 -27.35 23.10 17.97
C ALA A 527 -28.64 23.41 18.76
N GLY A 528 -28.54 23.84 20.01
CA GLY A 528 -29.67 24.28 20.84
C GLY A 528 -30.19 23.25 21.85
N PHE A 529 -29.50 22.12 22.03
CA PHE A 529 -29.82 21.14 23.08
C PHE A 529 -29.44 21.66 24.47
N SER A 530 -30.17 21.22 25.49
CA SER A 530 -29.75 21.30 26.88
C SER A 530 -29.04 20.00 27.24
N VAL A 531 -27.71 20.06 27.38
CA VAL A 531 -26.88 18.88 27.60
C VAL A 531 -26.67 18.65 29.10
N ARG A 532 -26.89 17.41 29.55
CA ARG A 532 -26.44 16.91 30.86
C ARG A 532 -25.34 15.90 30.61
N ALA A 533 -24.12 16.20 31.04
CA ALA A 533 -22.97 15.33 30.84
C ALA A 533 -22.66 14.50 32.09
N VAL A 534 -22.32 13.22 31.91
CA VAL A 534 -21.88 12.28 32.96
C VAL A 534 -20.68 11.46 32.45
N CYS A 535 -19.91 10.85 33.37
CA CYS A 535 -18.59 10.29 33.04
C CYS A 535 -18.57 8.76 32.89
N ASP A 536 -19.61 8.05 33.31
CA ASP A 536 -19.66 6.59 33.19
C ASP A 536 -21.10 6.04 33.09
N GLY A 537 -21.21 4.75 32.77
CA GLY A 537 -22.49 4.09 32.56
C GLY A 537 -23.34 3.94 33.83
N GLN A 538 -22.74 3.95 35.02
CA GLN A 538 -23.48 3.85 36.28
C GLN A 538 -24.18 5.18 36.60
N ASP A 539 -23.48 6.30 36.40
CA ASP A 539 -24.06 7.64 36.50
C ASP A 539 -25.16 7.86 35.46
N ALA A 540 -25.02 7.27 34.27
CA ALA A 540 -26.07 7.31 33.25
C ALA A 540 -27.34 6.58 33.68
N VAL A 541 -27.23 5.38 34.26
CA VAL A 541 -28.38 4.63 34.79
C VAL A 541 -29.09 5.41 35.90
N GLU A 542 -28.31 6.02 36.82
CA GLU A 542 -28.86 6.84 37.90
C GLU A 542 -29.54 8.10 37.35
N ALA A 543 -28.94 8.77 36.37
CA ALA A 543 -29.51 9.95 35.72
C ALA A 543 -30.85 9.64 35.07
N VAL A 544 -30.97 8.51 34.34
CA VAL A 544 -32.24 8.09 33.72
C VAL A 544 -33.26 7.65 34.77
N ARG A 545 -32.85 6.95 35.83
CA ARG A 545 -33.74 6.54 36.93
C ARG A 545 -34.38 7.73 37.65
N MET A 546 -33.63 8.82 37.78
CA MET A 546 -34.08 10.05 38.43
C MET A 546 -34.87 10.98 37.50
N SER A 547 -34.99 10.63 36.21
CA SER A 547 -35.67 11.43 35.20
C SER A 547 -37.02 10.84 34.79
N GLY A 548 -37.96 11.71 34.45
CA GLY A 548 -39.28 11.35 33.92
C GLY A 548 -39.53 11.79 32.47
N PRO A 549 -40.71 11.47 31.91
CA PRO A 549 -41.12 11.94 30.58
C PRO A 549 -40.99 13.46 30.44
N GLY A 550 -40.25 13.92 29.42
CA GLY A 550 -40.00 15.35 29.17
C GLY A 550 -38.80 15.96 29.91
N GLU A 551 -38.08 15.19 30.72
CA GLU A 551 -36.82 15.62 31.35
C GLU A 551 -35.57 15.17 30.58
N LEU A 552 -35.69 14.15 29.74
CA LEU A 552 -34.66 13.66 28.82
C LEU A 552 -35.34 13.20 27.53
N ASP A 553 -34.82 13.67 26.41
CA ASP A 553 -35.33 13.35 25.07
C ASP A 553 -34.45 12.28 24.39
N LEU A 554 -33.14 12.23 24.68
CA LEU A 554 -32.25 11.17 24.18
C LEU A 554 -31.02 10.96 25.07
N VAL A 555 -30.34 9.84 24.85
CA VAL A 555 -29.05 9.51 25.48
C VAL A 555 -28.00 9.22 24.40
N LEU A 556 -26.86 9.91 24.48
CA LEU A 556 -25.63 9.56 23.76
C LEU A 556 -24.72 8.80 24.72
N MET A 557 -24.41 7.55 24.40
CA MET A 557 -23.74 6.63 25.32
C MET A 557 -22.46 6.09 24.71
N ASP A 558 -21.30 6.44 25.26
CA ASP A 558 -20.07 5.76 24.90
C ASP A 558 -20.14 4.26 25.27
N ILE A 559 -19.61 3.42 24.39
CA ILE A 559 -19.57 1.99 24.61
C ILE A 559 -18.44 1.63 25.59
N GLN A 560 -17.27 2.22 25.43
CA GLN A 560 -16.05 1.82 26.15
C GLN A 560 -15.74 2.75 27.31
N MET A 561 -16.43 2.56 28.42
CA MET A 561 -16.23 3.35 29.64
C MET A 561 -15.78 2.48 30.84
N PRO A 562 -15.01 3.05 31.78
CA PRO A 562 -14.67 2.39 33.05
C PRO A 562 -15.93 2.19 33.93
N VAL A 563 -15.82 1.29 34.91
CA VAL A 563 -16.88 0.94 35.89
C VAL A 563 -18.08 0.18 35.29
N MET A 564 -18.79 0.78 34.33
CA MET A 564 -19.91 0.18 33.63
C MET A 564 -19.86 0.60 32.15
N ASN A 565 -19.74 -0.38 31.26
CA ASN A 565 -19.70 -0.13 29.82
C ASN A 565 -21.09 0.23 29.26
N GLY A 566 -21.14 0.84 28.07
CA GLY A 566 -22.39 1.31 27.47
C GLY A 566 -23.42 0.21 27.25
N TYR A 567 -22.99 -1.01 26.90
CA TYR A 567 -23.90 -2.15 26.72
C TYR A 567 -24.58 -2.58 28.02
N GLU A 568 -23.83 -2.61 29.13
CA GLU A 568 -24.33 -2.92 30.46
C GLU A 568 -25.25 -1.81 30.97
N ALA A 569 -24.87 -0.55 30.75
CA ALA A 569 -25.68 0.61 31.10
C ALA A 569 -27.02 0.62 30.38
N THR A 570 -27.05 0.38 29.06
CA THR A 570 -28.30 0.29 28.29
C THR A 570 -29.20 -0.83 28.80
N ARG A 571 -28.66 -2.03 29.04
CA ARG A 571 -29.46 -3.14 29.61
C ARG A 571 -30.04 -2.79 30.98
N ALA A 572 -29.25 -2.12 31.82
CA ALA A 572 -29.70 -1.67 33.13
C ALA A 572 -30.81 -0.60 33.01
N ILE A 573 -30.68 0.35 32.08
CA ILE A 573 -31.71 1.36 31.78
C ILE A 573 -33.01 0.69 31.31
N ARG A 574 -32.94 -0.24 30.35
CA ARG A 574 -34.13 -0.97 29.86
C ARG A 574 -34.77 -1.85 30.93
N ALA A 575 -34.00 -2.31 31.92
CA ALA A 575 -34.50 -3.09 33.06
C ALA A 575 -35.14 -2.26 34.18
N LEU A 576 -35.13 -0.92 34.11
CA LEU A 576 -35.76 -0.04 35.12
C LEU A 576 -37.29 -0.18 35.17
N GLY A 577 -37.91 -0.78 34.15
CA GLY A 577 -39.33 -1.14 34.15
C GLY A 577 -40.31 0.03 34.07
N SER A 578 -39.85 1.23 33.70
CA SER A 578 -40.70 2.38 33.38
C SER A 578 -40.89 2.48 31.86
N ASP A 579 -42.10 2.84 31.42
CA ASP A 579 -42.42 3.04 30.00
C ASP A 579 -41.49 4.08 29.36
N PHE A 580 -41.14 5.12 30.12
CA PHE A 580 -40.15 6.13 29.74
C PHE A 580 -38.77 5.53 29.43
N ALA A 581 -38.21 4.72 30.33
CA ALA A 581 -36.89 4.12 30.13
C ALA A 581 -36.90 3.04 29.04
N ALA A 582 -38.05 2.45 28.71
CA ALA A 582 -38.19 1.52 27.60
C ALA A 582 -38.18 2.23 26.23
N GLU A 583 -38.82 3.40 26.14
CA GLU A 583 -38.98 4.16 24.89
C GLU A 583 -37.88 5.21 24.65
N LEU A 584 -37.11 5.58 25.69
CA LEU A 584 -36.05 6.58 25.58
C LEU A 584 -35.02 6.19 24.50
N PRO A 585 -34.80 7.03 23.47
CA PRO A 585 -33.80 6.78 22.45
C PRO A 585 -32.38 6.78 23.05
N ILE A 586 -31.63 5.69 22.83
CA ILE A 586 -30.23 5.56 23.26
C ILE A 586 -29.37 5.29 22.03
N PHE A 587 -28.42 6.17 21.75
CA PHE A 587 -27.47 6.05 20.65
C PHE A 587 -26.08 5.73 21.19
N ALA A 588 -25.46 4.69 20.64
CA ALA A 588 -24.10 4.29 20.98
C ALA A 588 -23.09 5.26 20.35
N MET A 589 -22.05 5.67 21.07
CA MET A 589 -20.89 6.33 20.49
C MET A 589 -19.75 5.30 20.44
N THR A 590 -19.25 4.99 19.25
CA THR A 590 -18.25 3.92 19.05
C THR A 590 -17.07 4.39 18.21
N ALA A 591 -15.86 4.01 18.60
CA ALA A 591 -14.63 4.25 17.82
C ALA A 591 -14.49 3.34 16.59
N ASN A 592 -15.38 2.36 16.43
CA ASN A 592 -15.35 1.39 15.33
C ASN A 592 -16.79 1.04 14.93
N ALA A 593 -17.21 1.47 13.74
CA ALA A 593 -18.54 1.21 13.19
C ALA A 593 -18.64 -0.18 12.51
N PHE A 594 -17.99 -1.21 13.05
CA PHE A 594 -18.10 -2.57 12.52
C PHE A 594 -19.50 -3.15 12.76
N GLU A 595 -19.97 -3.98 11.84
CA GLU A 595 -21.30 -4.60 11.86
C GLU A 595 -21.55 -5.44 13.13
N GLU A 596 -20.49 -6.00 13.74
CA GLU A 596 -20.55 -6.72 15.02
C GLU A 596 -20.89 -5.81 16.22
N ASP A 597 -20.32 -4.61 16.29
CA ASP A 597 -20.61 -3.65 17.37
C ASP A 597 -22.02 -3.03 17.21
N ARG A 598 -22.47 -2.86 15.96
CA ARG A 598 -23.86 -2.48 15.65
C ARG A 598 -24.84 -3.54 16.14
N GLN A 599 -24.58 -4.81 15.84
CA GLN A 599 -25.42 -5.93 16.29
C GLN A 599 -25.49 -6.02 17.82
N ARG A 600 -24.35 -5.90 18.51
CA ARG A 600 -24.29 -5.92 19.99
C ARG A 600 -25.00 -4.73 20.63
N SER A 601 -24.95 -3.56 19.99
CA SER A 601 -25.67 -2.35 20.43
C SER A 601 -27.18 -2.54 20.36
N PHE A 602 -27.69 -3.09 19.24
CA PHE A 602 -29.11 -3.42 19.10
C PHE A 602 -29.57 -4.49 20.09
N GLU A 603 -28.77 -5.55 20.29
CA GLU A 603 -29.06 -6.60 21.28
C GLU A 603 -29.06 -6.08 22.73
N ALA A 604 -28.33 -5.01 23.03
CA ALA A 604 -28.36 -4.34 24.32
C ALA A 604 -29.59 -3.43 24.51
N GLY A 605 -30.32 -3.12 23.43
CA GLY A 605 -31.50 -2.26 23.43
C GLY A 605 -31.26 -0.81 23.01
N MET A 606 -30.14 -0.53 22.32
CA MET A 606 -29.85 0.79 21.73
C MET A 606 -30.59 0.96 20.40
N ASN A 607 -30.86 2.21 20.03
CA ASN A 607 -31.67 2.61 18.88
C ASN A 607 -30.83 2.98 17.65
N GLY A 608 -29.56 3.31 17.84
CA GLY A 608 -28.62 3.65 16.77
C GLY A 608 -27.19 3.77 17.28
N HIS A 609 -26.29 4.18 16.39
CA HIS A 609 -24.89 4.40 16.70
C HIS A 609 -24.39 5.64 15.98
N ILE A 610 -23.35 6.25 16.54
CA ILE A 610 -22.61 7.40 16.05
C ILE A 610 -21.13 7.03 16.12
N SER A 611 -20.40 7.29 15.04
CA SER A 611 -18.96 7.04 14.94
C SER A 611 -18.18 8.09 15.75
N LYS A 612 -17.04 7.68 16.31
CA LYS A 612 -16.01 8.57 16.87
C LYS A 612 -14.80 8.58 15.91
N PRO A 613 -14.20 9.74 15.58
CA PRO A 613 -14.52 11.08 16.07
C PRO A 613 -15.89 11.58 15.59
N ILE A 614 -16.56 12.39 16.43
CA ILE A 614 -17.93 12.85 16.17
C ILE A 614 -17.92 13.83 15.00
N ASP A 615 -18.60 13.47 13.91
CA ASP A 615 -18.96 14.39 12.84
C ASP A 615 -20.24 15.16 13.23
N ALA A 616 -20.17 16.48 13.30
CA ALA A 616 -21.28 17.33 13.74
C ALA A 616 -22.50 17.25 12.80
N ALA A 617 -22.29 17.16 11.49
CA ALA A 617 -23.39 17.09 10.52
C ALA A 617 -24.08 15.71 10.59
N GLU A 618 -23.30 14.63 10.70
CA GLU A 618 -23.84 13.28 10.86
C GLU A 618 -24.60 13.11 12.18
N LEU A 619 -24.04 13.64 13.29
CA LEU A 619 -24.66 13.64 14.61
C LEU A 619 -26.03 14.34 14.57
N LEU A 620 -26.09 15.59 14.08
CA LEU A 620 -27.32 16.38 14.11
C LEU A 620 -28.40 15.79 13.21
N ARG A 621 -28.03 15.25 12.04
CA ARG A 621 -28.97 14.55 11.15
C ARG A 621 -29.55 13.31 11.84
N THR A 622 -28.69 12.48 12.44
CA THR A 622 -29.11 11.25 13.13
C THR A 622 -30.03 11.54 14.31
N LEU A 623 -29.76 12.64 15.04
CA LEU A 623 -30.59 13.07 16.16
C LEU A 623 -31.91 13.72 15.71
N ALA A 624 -31.94 14.43 14.58
CA ALA A 624 -33.18 14.93 13.98
C ALA A 624 -34.11 13.78 13.63
N ASP A 625 -33.63 12.78 12.88
CA ASP A 625 -34.43 11.61 12.48
C ASP A 625 -34.98 10.83 13.70
N ALA A 626 -34.24 10.83 14.81
CA ALA A 626 -34.63 10.13 16.04
C ALA A 626 -35.69 10.88 16.88
N LEU A 627 -35.72 12.22 16.78
CA LEU A 627 -36.57 13.09 17.59
C LEU A 627 -37.84 13.57 16.88
N GLY A 628 -37.98 13.27 15.58
CA GLY A 628 -39.11 13.65 14.73
C GLY A 628 -38.97 15.07 14.22
#